data_AF-L8JGD1-F1
#
_entry.id   AF-L8JGD1-F1
#
_cell.length_a   1.000
_cell.length_b   1.000
_cell.length_c   1.000
_cell.angle_alpha   90.00
_cell.angle_beta   90.00
_cell.angle_gamma   90.00
#
_symmetry.space_group_name_H-M   'P 1'
#
loop_
_entity.id
_entity.type
_entity.pdbx_description
1 polymer ?
#
loop_
_entity_poly.entity_id
_entity_poly.type
_entity_poly.pdbx_seq_one_letter_code
_entity_poly.pdbx_strand_id
1 'polypeptide(L)'
;MLVGVRGKSLLLIFDQDGVIKERIILSEKDFSFGAEMKPKTWHMVLPLDENSVILEIKPGPYNPSDVVEFAQWAPEENDKGIVNFIKWAEVAQVNDKYN
;
A
#
# COMPACT_ATOMS: atom_id res chain seq x y z
N MET A 1 6.02 8.71 -5.04
CA MET A 1 6.13 9.18 -3.64
C MET A 1 4.73 9.22 -3.04
N LEU A 2 4.58 8.78 -1.80
CA LEU A 2 3.34 8.86 -1.02
C LEU A 2 3.55 9.77 0.19
N VAL A 3 2.54 10.57 0.54
CA VAL A 3 2.56 11.47 1.69
C VAL A 3 1.27 11.31 2.49
N GLY A 4 1.38 11.12 3.81
CA GLY A 4 0.25 11.18 4.73
C GLY A 4 -0.15 12.64 4.97
N VAL A 5 -1.39 12.99 4.66
CA VAL A 5 -1.89 14.37 4.74
C VAL A 5 -2.81 14.56 5.95
N ARG A 6 -3.58 13.53 6.30
CA ARG A 6 -4.50 13.54 7.44
C ARG A 6 -4.78 12.11 7.89
N GLY A 7 -4.83 11.87 9.19
CA GLY A 7 -5.08 10.54 9.75
C GLY A 7 -3.94 9.57 9.47
N LYS A 8 -4.10 8.33 9.93
CA LYS A 8 -3.12 7.26 9.80
C LYS A 8 -3.46 6.32 8.65
N SER A 9 -2.52 6.14 7.74
CA SER A 9 -2.57 5.07 6.73
C SER A 9 -1.37 4.15 6.87
N LEU A 10 -1.59 2.86 6.74
CA LEU A 10 -0.54 1.86 6.61
C LEU A 10 -0.13 1.75 5.14
N LEU A 11 1.16 1.90 4.86
CA LEU A 11 1.79 1.53 3.60
C LEU A 11 2.53 0.20 3.79
N LEU A 12 2.16 -0.79 3.00
CA LEU A 12 2.90 -2.05 2.86
C LEU A 12 3.63 -2.04 1.51
N ILE A 13 4.90 -2.41 1.53
CA ILE A 13 5.71 -2.61 0.33
C ILE A 13 6.05 -4.09 0.24
N PHE A 14 5.84 -4.67 -0.94
CA PHE A 14 6.04 -6.10 -1.20
C PHE A 14 7.17 -6.33 -2.18
N ASP A 15 7.76 -7.51 -2.14
CA ASP A 15 8.55 -8.02 -3.25
C ASP A 15 7.65 -8.61 -4.36
N GLN A 16 8.28 -9.21 -5.37
CA GLN A 16 7.57 -9.78 -6.52
C GLN A 16 6.71 -11.00 -6.16
N ASP A 17 7.03 -11.67 -5.04
CA ASP A 17 6.35 -12.89 -4.59
C ASP A 17 5.29 -12.61 -3.51
N GLY A 18 5.07 -11.35 -3.15
CA GLY A 18 4.06 -10.92 -2.17
C GLY A 18 4.54 -10.97 -0.72
N VAL A 19 5.85 -11.03 -0.48
CA VAL A 19 6.43 -10.93 0.87
C VAL A 19 6.56 -9.47 1.25
N ILE A 20 6.10 -9.10 2.44
CA ILE A 20 6.21 -7.73 2.97
C ILE A 20 7.70 -7.40 3.22
N LYS A 21 8.20 -6.39 2.54
CA LYS A 21 9.56 -5.86 2.74
C LYS A 21 9.58 -4.65 3.67
N GLU A 22 8.54 -3.82 3.64
CA GLU A 22 8.44 -2.65 4.50
C GLU A 22 7.00 -2.44 4.99
N ARG A 23 6.88 -1.96 6.24
CA ARG A 23 5.63 -1.66 6.92
C ARG A 23 5.73 -0.26 7.52
N ILE A 24 5.06 0.71 6.93
CA ILE A 24 5.24 2.13 7.24
C ILE A 24 3.89 2.75 7.63
N ILE A 25 3.84 3.50 8.73
CA ILE A 25 2.69 4.34 9.07
C ILE A 25 2.91 5.72 8.47
N LEU A 26 2.02 6.13 7.57
CA LEU A 26 1.92 7.49 7.02
C LEU A 26 0.93 8.29 7.87
N SER A 27 1.39 9.41 8.40
CA SER A 27 0.63 10.22 9.37
C SER A 27 1.14 11.66 9.35
N GLU A 28 0.24 12.63 9.49
CA GLU A 28 0.59 14.05 9.57
C GLU A 28 1.27 14.43 10.89
N LYS A 29 1.22 13.55 11.90
CA LYS A 29 1.72 13.80 13.26
C LYS A 29 3.00 13.05 13.61
N ASP A 30 3.35 12.03 12.83
CA ASP A 30 4.52 11.19 13.09
C ASP A 30 5.70 11.60 12.21
N PHE A 31 6.91 11.15 12.55
CA PHE A 31 8.12 11.42 11.76
C PHE A 31 8.04 10.88 10.32
N SER A 32 7.24 9.84 10.10
CA SER A 32 7.07 9.16 8.81
C SER A 32 5.92 9.77 8.00
N PHE A 33 6.07 11.04 7.61
CA PHE A 33 5.03 11.75 6.85
C PHE A 33 5.01 11.37 5.36
N GLY A 34 6.07 10.76 4.83
CA GLY A 34 6.12 10.36 3.42
C GLY A 34 7.09 9.23 3.12
N ALA A 35 6.85 8.53 2.00
CA ALA A 35 7.64 7.42 1.50
C ALA A 35 7.92 7.58 0.01
N GLU A 36 9.20 7.43 -0.37
CA GLU A 36 9.61 7.30 -1.76
C GLU A 36 9.89 5.83 -2.08
N MET A 37 9.42 5.37 -3.23
CA MET A 37 9.55 3.99 -3.67
C MET A 37 10.14 3.97 -5.08
N LYS A 38 10.90 2.91 -5.38
CA LYS A 38 11.41 2.69 -6.73
C LYS A 38 10.24 2.42 -7.69
N PRO A 39 10.37 2.77 -8.98
CA PRO A 39 9.40 2.35 -9.99
C PRO A 39 9.17 0.83 -9.97
N LYS A 40 7.96 0.39 -10.34
CA LYS A 40 7.57 -1.03 -10.39
C LYS A 40 7.66 -1.77 -9.04
N THR A 41 7.34 -1.05 -7.97
CA THR A 41 7.25 -1.61 -6.61
C THR A 41 5.80 -1.91 -6.26
N TRP A 42 5.51 -3.16 -5.89
CA TRP A 42 4.19 -3.55 -5.39
C TRP A 42 3.97 -2.94 -4.02
N HIS A 43 2.83 -2.29 -3.84
CA HIS A 43 2.48 -1.66 -2.58
C HIS A 43 0.97 -1.62 -2.37
N MET A 44 0.58 -1.54 -1.11
CA MET A 44 -0.81 -1.39 -0.68
C MET A 44 -0.88 -0.24 0.32
N VAL A 45 -1.93 0.58 0.22
CA VAL A 45 -2.27 1.58 1.22
C VAL A 45 -3.58 1.19 1.90
N LEU A 46 -3.55 1.08 3.23
CA LEU A 46 -4.70 0.75 4.05
C LEU A 46 -4.98 1.92 5.02
N PRO A 47 -6.14 2.59 4.95
CA PRO A 47 -6.51 3.58 5.95
C PRO A 47 -6.73 2.89 7.31
N LEU A 48 -6.12 3.43 8.37
CA LEU A 48 -6.33 2.99 9.76
C LEU A 48 -7.32 3.90 10.49
N ASP A 49 -7.43 5.16 10.07
CA ASP A 49 -8.46 6.09 10.53
C ASP A 49 -9.53 6.32 9.44
N GLU A 50 -10.79 6.52 9.83
CA GLU A 50 -11.92 6.76 8.91
C GLU A 50 -11.70 7.94 7.94
N ASN A 51 -10.94 8.94 8.38
CA ASN A 51 -10.73 10.19 7.65
C ASN A 51 -9.33 10.30 7.02
N SER A 52 -8.67 9.17 6.79
CA SER A 52 -7.33 9.13 6.23
C SER A 52 -7.24 9.76 4.84
N VAL A 53 -6.24 10.59 4.60
CA VAL A 53 -5.95 11.21 3.30
C VAL A 53 -4.47 11.05 2.99
N ILE A 54 -4.19 10.54 1.79
CA ILE A 54 -2.84 10.48 1.23
C ILE A 54 -2.75 11.33 -0.04
N LEU A 55 -1.55 11.80 -0.34
CA LEU A 55 -1.18 12.36 -1.64
C LEU A 55 -0.15 11.45 -2.29
N GLU A 56 -0.45 10.97 -3.49
CA GLU A 56 0.51 10.25 -4.33
C GLU A 56 1.03 11.15 -5.46
N ILE A 57 2.35 11.22 -5.59
CA ILE A 57 3.06 11.94 -6.63
C ILE A 57 3.78 10.93 -7.52
N LYS A 58 3.37 10.88 -8.80
CA LYS A 58 4.01 10.06 -9.84
C LYS A 58 4.67 10.96 -10.88
N PRO A 59 5.92 10.67 -11.30
CA PRO A 59 6.56 11.42 -12.37
C PRO A 59 5.78 11.23 -13.67
N GLY A 60 5.58 12.31 -14.40
CA GLY A 60 4.88 12.28 -15.69
C GLY A 60 5.74 11.75 -16.84
N PRO A 61 5.16 11.61 -18.04
CA PRO A 61 3.74 11.90 -18.34
C PRO A 61 2.80 10.83 -17.78
N TYR A 62 1.58 11.25 -17.42
CA TYR A 62 0.54 10.30 -17.03
C TYR A 62 0.06 9.50 -18.26
N ASN A 63 0.06 8.18 -18.14
CA ASN A 63 -0.49 7.27 -19.14
C ASN A 63 -1.57 6.40 -18.49
N PRO A 64 -2.86 6.55 -18.86
CA PRO A 64 -3.97 5.77 -18.30
C PRO A 64 -3.80 4.26 -18.42
N SER A 65 -3.06 3.81 -19.44
CA SER A 65 -2.83 2.39 -19.73
C SER A 65 -1.97 1.69 -18.66
N ASP A 66 -1.16 2.45 -17.92
CA ASP A 66 -0.21 1.94 -16.93
C ASP A 66 -0.81 1.87 -15.51
N VAL A 67 -2.11 2.15 -15.37
CA VAL A 67 -2.71 2.54 -14.08
C VAL A 67 -3.26 1.37 -13.28
N VAL A 68 -3.46 0.21 -13.88
CA VAL A 68 -4.17 -0.91 -13.22
C VAL A 68 -3.49 -2.24 -13.50
N GLU A 69 -2.34 -2.46 -12.85
CA GLU A 69 -1.76 -3.79 -12.72
C GLU A 69 -1.90 -4.25 -11.26
N PHE A 70 -2.52 -5.41 -11.06
CA PHE A 70 -2.54 -6.11 -9.78
C PHE A 70 -1.55 -7.26 -9.83
N ALA A 71 -0.81 -7.46 -8.75
CA ALA A 71 0.09 -8.60 -8.66
C ALA A 71 -0.72 -9.92 -8.64
N GLN A 72 -0.20 -10.97 -9.28
CA GLN A 72 -0.90 -12.26 -9.39
C GLN A 72 -1.18 -12.93 -8.03
N TRP A 73 -0.40 -12.59 -7.01
CA TRP A 73 -0.58 -13.09 -5.64
C TRP A 73 -1.63 -12.31 -4.84
N ALA A 74 -2.04 -11.12 -5.31
CA ALA A 74 -3.08 -10.34 -4.67
C ALA A 74 -4.46 -10.91 -5.04
N PRO A 75 -5.45 -10.88 -4.13
CA PRO A 75 -6.81 -11.30 -4.46
C PRO A 75 -7.39 -10.40 -5.57
N GLU A 76 -8.18 -10.99 -6.47
CA GLU A 76 -8.89 -10.24 -7.50
C GLU A 76 -9.90 -9.28 -6.88
N GLU A 77 -10.09 -8.12 -7.53
CA GLU A 77 -11.16 -7.19 -7.14
C GLU A 77 -12.52 -7.90 -7.11
N ASN A 78 -13.30 -7.66 -6.05
CA ASN A 78 -14.59 -8.29 -5.76
C ASN A 78 -14.57 -9.79 -5.41
N ASP A 79 -13.40 -10.41 -5.20
CA ASP A 79 -13.35 -11.74 -4.60
C ASP A 79 -13.80 -11.72 -3.13
N LYS A 80 -14.48 -12.78 -2.69
CA LYS A 80 -14.84 -13.06 -1.30
C LYS A 80 -13.61 -13.07 -0.39
N GLY A 81 -12.43 -13.40 -0.93
CA GLY A 81 -11.15 -13.44 -0.21
C GLY A 81 -10.61 -12.07 0.23
N ILE A 82 -11.08 -10.96 -0.36
CA ILE A 82 -10.54 -9.61 -0.08
C ILE A 82 -10.63 -9.24 1.40
N VAL A 83 -11.75 -9.56 2.06
CA VAL A 83 -11.95 -9.20 3.47
C VAL A 83 -10.91 -9.86 4.36
N ASN A 84 -10.54 -11.11 4.06
CA ASN A 84 -9.51 -11.83 4.82
C ASN A 84 -8.12 -11.27 4.52
N PHE A 85 -7.85 -10.88 3.27
CA PHE A 85 -6.58 -10.25 2.89
C PHE A 85 -6.38 -8.92 3.60
N ILE A 86 -7.40 -8.06 3.63
CA ILE A 86 -7.35 -6.77 4.33
C ILE A 86 -7.10 -6.96 5.83
N LYS A 87 -7.84 -7.88 6.47
CA LYS A 87 -7.66 -8.20 7.90
C LYS A 87 -6.26 -8.73 8.21
N TRP A 88 -5.71 -9.57 7.33
CA TRP A 88 -4.34 -10.04 7.45
C TRP A 88 -3.35 -8.89 7.29
N ALA A 89 -3.50 -8.07 6.24
CA ALA A 89 -2.60 -6.97 5.92
C ALA A 89 -2.50 -5.93 7.05
N GLU A 90 -3.59 -5.71 7.79
CA GLU A 90 -3.62 -4.80 8.94
C GLU A 90 -2.63 -5.21 10.05
N VAL A 91 -2.49 -6.52 10.30
CA VAL A 91 -1.68 -7.09 11.39
C VAL A 91 -0.35 -7.70 10.93
N ALA A 92 -0.18 -7.95 9.63
CA ALA A 92 1.01 -8.55 9.05
C ALA A 92 2.29 -7.72 9.30
N GLN A 93 3.41 -8.42 9.40
CA GLN A 93 4.73 -7.89 9.70
C GLN A 93 5.69 -8.07 8.52
N VAL A 94 6.85 -7.41 8.61
CA VAL A 94 7.92 -7.59 7.62
C VAL A 94 8.34 -9.06 7.57
N ASN A 95 8.49 -9.58 6.35
CA ASN A 95 8.70 -10.98 5.97
C ASN A 95 7.47 -11.90 6.02
N ASP A 96 6.28 -11.41 6.36
CA ASP A 96 5.05 -12.17 6.19
C ASP A 96 4.61 -12.18 4.71
N LYS A 97 3.86 -13.22 4.33
CA LYS A 97 3.20 -13.39 3.03
C LYS A 97 1.77 -13.89 3.25
N TYR A 98 0.83 -13.42 2.43
CA TYR A 98 -0.55 -13.92 2.47
C TYR A 98 -0.65 -15.26 1.74
N ASN A 99 -1.16 -16.26 2.46
CA ASN A 99 -1.14 -17.70 2.15
C ASN A 99 0.23 -18.37 2.32
#